data_AF-A0A9D9GYZ9-F1
#
_entry.id   AF-A0A9D9GYZ9-F1
#
_cell.length_a   1.000
_cell.length_b   1.000
_cell.length_c   1.000
_cell.angle_alpha   90.00
_cell.angle_beta   90.00
_cell.angle_gamma   90.00
#
_symmetry.space_group_name_H-M   'P 1'
#
loop_
_entity.id
_entity.type
_entity.pdbx_description
1 polymer ?
#
loop_
_entity_poly.entity_id
_entity_poly.type
_entity_poly.pdbx_seq_one_letter_code
_entity_poly.pdbx_strand_id
1 'polypeptide(L)'
;PRKAIQPRTIQSKTEHTPSDKNATLPRPVREKKKFDNVKDWEIDKLADALIKGNGSRAETEKQIKKRNIPDKETMNFVAQYMGEINSIVLEKLHISEDMRDYFENYDDLTKSQREKFESYMKNPYINELRSKVMTSTIKLFFDLYGADGNNEEFQELLEYAHNIKPERIARQKEHDRLQEIYEKELGIFETTEPESETTSPVAASIEQDDEMNDPNSKLSHYQKLFEEIKKDYGVQSYDFTSKTGDHITIVSKLDEALKEKLQSDMKILPNAFTHNYINYVLRNPQVTNSYILALLLDEKNIEVENDDRLMSLDDAAKITVSMYQDYTDKYPLETRAAQQAVSDGFITFSREDITPDLFRLGLFEFPELYLSMSPECKKSVETQIKYIEEQYKNYKRPLSDAEINKATITIMELLRKYNPEQTIIKEPTPFIGFDSVFYSIRLLLHNKDMIREKETLKTDIRNYVKEYGGSIRFLLDKKMPEVLKMAKLEQFLCSYAYDRPGELLTYAALNKDGMSYLREHNAKMYDFLKKEILMKIPMLTQFENKKK
;
A
#
# COMPACT_ATOMS: atom_id res chain seq x y z
N PRO A 1 21.40 46.69 -26.55
CA PRO A 1 20.74 47.76 -25.78
C PRO A 1 19.21 47.55 -25.68
N ARG A 2 18.76 47.10 -24.50
CA ARG A 2 17.57 47.52 -23.74
C ARG A 2 17.26 46.41 -22.73
N LYS A 3 17.32 46.81 -21.46
CA LYS A 3 17.15 45.97 -20.27
C LYS A 3 15.67 45.64 -20.07
N ALA A 4 15.38 44.39 -19.75
CA ALA A 4 14.13 43.98 -19.11
C ALA A 4 14.46 43.36 -17.75
N ILE A 5 13.65 43.74 -16.78
CA ILE A 5 13.68 43.36 -15.36
C ILE A 5 13.25 41.90 -15.22
N GLN A 6 13.91 41.14 -14.34
CA GLN A 6 13.40 39.87 -13.81
C GLN A 6 13.32 39.90 -12.28
N PRO A 7 12.41 39.08 -11.69
CA PRO A 7 11.94 39.20 -10.32
C PRO A 7 12.81 38.46 -9.29
N ARG A 8 12.63 38.84 -8.01
CA ARG A 8 13.32 38.29 -6.84
C ARG A 8 12.97 36.81 -6.61
N THR A 9 14.01 35.98 -6.44
CA THR A 9 13.93 34.75 -5.66
C THR A 9 15.21 34.61 -4.83
N ILE A 10 15.01 34.42 -3.53
CA ILE A 10 16.02 34.23 -2.50
C ILE A 10 16.62 32.83 -2.68
N GLN A 11 17.94 32.74 -2.88
CA GLN A 11 18.69 31.47 -2.82
C GLN A 11 19.71 31.55 -1.68
N SER A 12 19.53 30.69 -0.68
CA SER A 12 20.56 30.29 0.28
C SER A 12 21.29 29.06 -0.27
N LYS A 13 22.57 29.25 -0.59
CA LYS A 13 23.63 28.25 -0.82
C LYS A 13 24.75 28.66 0.16
N THR A 14 25.62 27.81 0.72
CA THR A 14 26.32 26.66 0.14
C THR A 14 27.12 25.94 1.24
N GLU A 15 27.45 24.68 0.97
CA GLU A 15 28.46 23.84 1.63
C GLU A 15 29.88 24.43 1.54
N HIS A 16 30.75 24.10 2.52
CA HIS A 16 32.18 24.38 2.49
C HIS A 16 33.03 23.18 2.94
N THR A 17 34.11 22.92 2.20
CA THR A 17 35.43 22.47 2.67
C THR A 17 36.47 22.86 1.60
N PRO A 18 37.78 22.90 1.89
CA PRO A 18 38.48 23.47 3.05
C PRO A 18 39.61 24.44 2.62
N SER A 19 39.95 25.45 3.44
CA SER A 19 41.17 26.24 3.27
C SER A 19 41.66 26.75 4.63
N ASP A 20 42.94 26.47 4.92
CA ASP A 20 43.64 26.83 6.16
C ASP A 20 43.89 28.34 6.28
N LYS A 21 43.47 28.86 7.45
CA LYS A 21 44.22 29.74 8.37
C LYS A 21 45.06 30.87 7.74
N ASN A 22 44.54 32.10 7.85
CA ASN A 22 45.16 33.16 8.67
C ASN A 22 44.32 34.45 8.60
N ALA A 23 43.37 34.60 9.53
CA ALA A 23 42.86 35.91 9.94
C ALA A 23 42.21 35.76 11.31
N THR A 24 42.84 36.37 12.31
CA THR A 24 42.40 36.40 13.71
C THR A 24 41.10 37.20 13.81
N LEU A 25 39.96 36.51 13.82
CA LEU A 25 38.68 37.10 14.24
C LEU A 25 38.58 37.01 15.77
N PRO A 26 38.11 38.06 16.47
CA PRO A 26 37.93 38.01 17.91
C PRO A 26 36.93 36.90 18.24
N ARG A 27 37.36 35.93 19.07
CA ARG A 27 36.46 34.87 19.56
C ARG A 27 35.26 35.55 20.23
N PRO A 28 34.01 35.24 19.85
CA PRO A 28 32.90 35.60 20.70
C PRO A 28 33.15 34.91 22.03
N VAL A 29 33.11 35.68 23.12
CA VAL A 29 33.12 35.14 24.47
C VAL A 29 31.90 34.22 24.54
N ARG A 30 32.11 32.91 24.44
CA ARG A 30 31.07 31.93 24.77
C ARG A 30 30.76 32.18 26.24
N GLU A 31 29.55 32.64 26.52
CA GLU A 31 29.04 32.68 27.88
C GLU A 31 29.20 31.27 28.46
N LYS A 32 29.88 31.16 29.60
CA LYS A 32 30.09 29.86 30.24
C LYS A 32 28.73 29.32 30.63
N LYS A 33 28.29 28.23 30.00
CA LYS A 33 27.07 27.55 30.39
C LYS A 33 27.30 26.83 31.70
N LYS A 34 26.24 26.69 32.49
CA LYS A 34 26.31 26.14 33.84
C LYS A 34 26.86 24.72 33.88
N PHE A 35 26.59 23.91 32.84
CA PHE A 35 27.00 22.52 32.74
C PHE A 35 28.13 22.26 31.70
N ASP A 36 28.85 23.30 31.27
CA ASP A 36 29.93 23.18 30.26
C ASP A 36 31.11 22.26 30.70
N ASN A 37 31.25 22.00 32.01
CA ASN A 37 32.34 21.19 32.56
C ASN A 37 31.96 19.73 32.81
N VAL A 38 30.71 19.34 32.52
CA VAL A 38 30.22 17.97 32.75
C VAL A 38 30.84 17.06 31.69
N LYS A 39 31.49 15.98 32.14
CA LYS A 39 32.17 15.07 31.23
C LYS A 39 31.20 14.06 30.63
N ASP A 40 31.45 13.62 29.40
CA ASP A 40 30.61 12.63 28.70
C ASP A 40 30.34 11.36 29.53
N TRP A 41 31.32 10.86 30.27
CA TRP A 41 31.16 9.68 31.12
C TRP A 41 30.21 9.90 32.31
N GLU A 42 30.05 11.15 32.78
CA GLU A 42 29.09 11.50 33.83
C GLU A 42 27.66 11.48 33.27
N ILE A 43 27.50 11.98 32.05
CA ILE A 43 26.24 11.94 31.31
C ILE A 43 25.84 10.49 31.03
N ASP A 44 26.79 9.64 30.63
CA ASP A 44 26.53 8.22 30.41
C ASP A 44 26.04 7.55 31.68
N LYS A 45 26.62 7.86 32.85
CA LYS A 45 26.16 7.32 34.15
C LYS A 45 24.76 7.80 34.52
N LEU A 46 24.40 9.04 34.20
CA LEU A 46 23.06 9.62 34.44
C LEU A 46 22.02 8.96 33.53
N ALA A 47 22.31 8.82 32.23
CA ALA A 47 21.45 8.15 31.26
C ALA A 47 21.15 6.70 31.69
N ASP A 48 22.18 5.99 32.08
CA ASP A 48 22.12 4.63 32.60
C ASP A 48 21.30 4.49 33.90
N ALA A 49 21.28 5.53 34.74
CA ALA A 49 20.51 5.55 35.97
C ALA A 49 19.02 5.75 35.68
N LEU A 50 18.69 6.65 34.74
CA LEU A 50 17.35 6.87 34.22
C LEU A 50 16.80 5.63 33.51
N ILE A 51 17.65 4.93 32.77
CA ILE A 51 17.27 3.69 32.09
C ILE A 51 16.91 2.61 33.11
N LYS A 52 17.75 2.40 34.13
CA LYS A 52 17.50 1.40 35.19
C LYS A 52 16.36 1.79 36.13
N GLY A 53 16.01 3.06 36.21
CA GLY A 53 14.87 3.56 36.99
C GLY A 53 13.50 3.26 36.35
N ASN A 54 13.46 3.01 35.02
CA ASN A 54 12.27 2.53 34.29
C ASN A 54 10.97 3.32 34.57
N GLY A 55 11.06 4.65 34.74
CA GLY A 55 9.90 5.51 34.96
C GLY A 55 9.55 5.75 36.44
N SER A 56 10.04 4.89 37.35
CA SER A 56 9.88 5.12 38.79
C SER A 56 10.85 6.19 39.29
N ARG A 57 10.32 7.25 39.90
CA ARG A 57 11.13 8.32 40.50
C ARG A 57 11.97 7.79 41.66
N ALA A 58 11.38 6.94 42.49
CA ALA A 58 12.05 6.37 43.66
C ALA A 58 13.21 5.43 43.28
N GLU A 59 13.03 4.57 42.27
CA GLU A 59 14.12 3.71 41.81
C GLU A 59 15.19 4.48 41.05
N THR A 60 14.81 5.47 40.24
CA THR A 60 15.78 6.36 39.56
C THR A 60 16.67 7.07 40.57
N GLU A 61 16.11 7.67 41.62
CA GLU A 61 16.89 8.33 42.68
C GLU A 61 17.81 7.35 43.43
N LYS A 62 17.37 6.10 43.65
CA LYS A 62 18.24 5.04 44.23
C LYS A 62 19.39 4.67 43.29
N GLN A 63 19.14 4.54 41.98
CA GLN A 63 20.17 4.20 40.99
C GLN A 63 21.20 5.32 40.80
N ILE A 64 20.74 6.57 40.85
CA ILE A 64 21.60 7.76 40.82
C ILE A 64 22.54 7.76 42.04
N LYS A 65 21.99 7.57 43.25
CA LYS A 65 22.78 7.52 44.51
C LYS A 65 23.78 6.35 44.54
N LYS A 66 23.43 5.20 43.96
CA LYS A 66 24.31 4.01 43.88
C LYS A 66 25.53 4.18 42.97
N ARG A 67 25.47 5.06 41.97
CA ARG A 67 26.51 5.20 40.93
C ARG A 67 27.63 6.19 41.26
N ASN A 68 27.61 6.76 42.48
CA ASN A 68 28.64 7.66 43.03
C ASN A 68 29.06 8.76 42.05
N ILE A 69 28.08 9.51 41.55
CA ILE A 69 28.31 10.63 40.63
C ILE A 69 28.82 11.82 41.47
N PRO A 70 29.98 12.43 41.13
CA PRO A 70 30.64 13.41 42.00
C PRO A 70 29.87 14.71 42.21
N ASP A 71 29.07 15.10 41.23
CA ASP A 71 28.40 16.40 41.20
C ASP A 71 26.93 16.30 41.60
N LYS A 72 26.62 16.89 42.76
CA LYS A 72 25.27 16.91 43.33
C LYS A 72 24.31 17.82 42.54
N GLU A 73 24.84 18.80 41.82
CA GLU A 73 24.05 19.78 41.09
C GLU A 73 23.52 19.22 39.77
N THR A 74 24.36 18.53 38.98
CA THR A 74 23.92 17.79 37.77
C THR A 74 22.90 16.70 38.10
N MET A 75 23.06 15.99 39.21
CA MET A 75 22.08 15.00 39.66
C MET A 75 20.73 15.63 39.97
N ASN A 76 20.71 16.75 40.72
CA ASN A 76 19.47 17.44 41.04
C ASN A 76 18.79 18.01 39.80
N PHE A 77 19.56 18.52 38.85
CA PHE A 77 19.04 19.03 37.58
C PHE A 77 18.35 17.94 36.76
N VAL A 78 19.02 16.80 36.56
CA VAL A 78 18.45 15.69 35.78
C VAL A 78 17.23 15.08 36.49
N ALA A 79 17.23 15.06 37.83
CA ALA A 79 16.06 14.63 38.61
C ALA A 79 14.88 15.62 38.49
N GLN A 80 15.16 16.92 38.39
CA GLN A 80 14.13 17.95 38.21
C GLN A 80 13.43 17.83 36.85
N TYR A 81 14.19 17.63 35.78
CA TYR A 81 13.66 17.54 34.40
C TYR A 81 13.45 16.10 33.91
N MET A 82 13.37 15.14 34.84
CA MET A 82 13.27 13.72 34.51
C MET A 82 12.02 13.43 33.66
N GLY A 83 10.90 14.09 33.94
CA GLY A 83 9.65 13.89 33.20
C GLY A 83 9.76 14.35 31.75
N GLU A 84 10.34 15.53 31.55
CA GLU A 84 10.53 16.18 30.25
C GLU A 84 11.56 15.41 29.41
N ILE A 85 12.69 15.03 30.00
CA ILE A 85 13.74 14.23 29.35
C ILE A 85 13.15 12.89 28.89
N ASN A 86 12.42 12.19 29.76
CA ASN A 86 11.83 10.90 29.39
C ASN A 86 10.72 11.06 28.33
N SER A 87 9.91 12.10 28.39
CA SER A 87 8.86 12.36 27.40
C SER A 87 9.44 12.53 25.99
N ILE A 88 10.53 13.30 25.87
CA ILE A 88 11.26 13.48 24.60
C ILE A 88 11.89 12.17 24.13
N VAL A 89 12.47 11.39 25.05
CA VAL A 89 13.12 10.11 24.71
C VAL A 89 12.08 9.09 24.21
N LEU A 90 10.93 8.96 24.89
CA LEU A 90 9.86 8.05 24.48
C LEU A 90 9.24 8.45 23.13
N GLU A 91 9.15 9.75 22.85
CA GLU A 91 8.69 10.26 21.57
C GLU A 91 9.66 9.91 20.44
N LYS A 92 10.96 10.18 20.63
CA LYS A 92 12.02 9.86 19.66
C LYS A 92 12.22 8.36 19.41
N LEU A 93 11.91 7.52 20.39
CA LEU A 93 12.00 6.06 20.25
C LEU A 93 10.78 5.43 19.56
N HIS A 94 9.74 6.21 19.26
CA HIS A 94 8.48 5.71 18.68
C HIS A 94 7.89 4.49 19.43
N ILE A 95 8.02 4.50 20.77
CA ILE A 95 7.47 3.44 21.63
C ILE A 95 5.94 3.41 21.51
N SER A 96 5.33 2.22 21.55
CA SER A 96 3.87 2.08 21.45
C SER A 96 3.14 2.78 22.60
N GLU A 97 1.89 3.15 22.37
CA GLU A 97 1.09 3.93 23.32
C GLU A 97 0.92 3.21 24.66
N ASP A 98 0.55 1.94 24.64
CA ASP A 98 0.46 1.10 25.85
C ASP A 98 1.76 1.09 26.68
N MET A 99 2.91 1.08 26.01
CA MET A 99 4.21 1.03 26.67
C MET A 99 4.64 2.40 27.21
N ARG A 100 4.17 3.51 26.60
CA ARG A 100 4.33 4.86 27.15
C ARG A 100 3.45 5.03 28.39
N ASP A 101 2.22 4.54 28.35
CA ASP A 101 1.30 4.58 29.49
C ASP A 101 1.82 3.74 30.66
N TYR A 102 2.44 2.59 30.37
CA TYR A 102 3.14 1.79 31.38
C TYR A 102 4.38 2.49 31.95
N PHE A 103 5.10 3.27 31.14
CA PHE A 103 6.22 4.07 31.65
C PHE A 103 5.72 5.20 32.57
N GLU A 104 4.66 5.90 32.18
CA GLU A 104 4.10 7.04 32.91
C GLU A 104 3.44 6.61 34.23
N ASN A 105 2.83 5.42 34.28
CA ASN A 105 2.12 4.88 35.44
C ASN A 105 2.85 3.70 36.10
N TYR A 106 4.18 3.61 35.95
CA TYR A 106 4.98 2.44 36.31
C TYR A 106 4.78 1.95 37.77
N ASP A 107 4.64 2.89 38.70
CA ASP A 107 4.48 2.59 40.12
C ASP A 107 3.09 1.99 40.42
N ASP A 108 2.07 2.29 39.59
CA ASP A 108 0.68 1.83 39.73
C ASP A 108 0.37 0.56 38.90
N LEU A 109 1.35 0.03 38.16
CA LEU A 109 1.18 -1.16 37.34
C LEU A 109 0.97 -2.44 38.17
N THR A 110 0.11 -3.33 37.66
CA THR A 110 0.03 -4.70 38.16
C THR A 110 1.34 -5.46 37.89
N LYS A 111 1.59 -6.53 38.66
CA LYS A 111 2.79 -7.37 38.49
C LYS A 111 2.96 -7.90 37.05
N SER A 112 1.86 -8.34 36.43
CA SER A 112 1.88 -8.84 35.05
C SER A 112 2.20 -7.74 34.03
N GLN A 113 1.64 -6.53 34.20
CA GLN A 113 1.94 -5.39 33.33
C GLN A 113 3.40 -4.95 33.45
N ARG A 114 3.93 -4.94 34.68
CA ARG A 114 5.34 -4.62 34.95
C ARG A 114 6.28 -5.64 34.29
N GLU A 115 5.99 -6.94 34.37
CA GLU A 115 6.77 -7.99 33.70
C GLU A 115 6.76 -7.84 32.18
N LYS A 116 5.60 -7.54 31.57
CA LYS A 116 5.48 -7.27 30.13
C LYS A 116 6.30 -6.05 29.71
N PHE A 117 6.18 -4.95 30.45
CA PHE A 117 6.91 -3.73 30.20
C PHE A 117 8.43 -3.91 30.34
N GLU A 118 8.88 -4.59 31.39
CA GLU A 118 10.29 -4.91 31.57
C GLU A 118 10.84 -5.80 30.45
N SER A 119 10.06 -6.79 30.01
CA SER A 119 10.45 -7.67 28.89
C SER A 119 10.60 -6.87 27.59
N TYR A 120 9.66 -5.96 27.31
CA TYR A 120 9.72 -5.06 26.17
C TYR A 120 10.97 -4.16 26.22
N MET A 121 11.25 -3.56 27.38
CA MET A 121 12.42 -2.68 27.56
C MET A 121 13.76 -3.41 27.60
N LYS A 122 13.77 -4.74 27.82
CA LYS A 122 14.96 -5.60 27.77
C LYS A 122 15.35 -6.01 26.34
N ASN A 123 14.56 -5.65 25.32
CA ASN A 123 14.92 -5.89 23.93
C ASN A 123 16.29 -5.22 23.61
N PRO A 124 17.31 -5.97 23.11
CA PRO A 124 18.65 -5.43 22.86
C PRO A 124 18.66 -4.18 21.97
N TYR A 125 17.80 -4.14 20.95
CA TYR A 125 17.72 -3.04 20.00
C TYR A 125 17.12 -1.78 20.62
N ILE A 126 16.00 -1.92 21.34
CA ILE A 126 15.34 -0.81 22.03
C ILE A 126 16.23 -0.27 23.14
N ASN A 127 16.95 -1.13 23.85
CA ASN A 127 17.85 -0.73 24.92
C ASN A 127 19.06 0.06 24.40
N GLU A 128 19.67 -0.36 23.28
CA GLU A 128 20.77 0.38 22.64
C GLU A 128 20.33 1.77 22.17
N LEU A 129 19.18 1.85 21.49
CA LEU A 129 18.62 3.12 21.05
C LEU A 129 18.25 4.03 22.22
N ARG A 130 17.62 3.48 23.26
CA ARG A 130 17.24 4.21 24.47
C ARG A 130 18.46 4.81 25.15
N SER A 131 19.56 4.08 25.24
CA SER A 131 20.84 4.60 25.76
C SER A 131 21.35 5.80 24.97
N LYS A 132 21.45 5.67 23.63
CA LYS A 132 21.94 6.76 22.77
C LYS A 132 21.04 8.00 22.79
N VAL A 133 19.73 7.80 22.75
CA VAL A 133 18.73 8.90 22.75
C VAL A 133 18.67 9.57 24.12
N MET A 134 18.80 8.82 25.21
CA MET A 134 18.84 9.35 26.57
C MET A 134 20.08 10.23 26.78
N THR A 135 21.28 9.74 26.46
CA THR A 135 22.53 10.52 26.56
C THR A 135 22.45 11.79 25.72
N SER A 136 21.91 11.70 24.50
CA SER A 136 21.77 12.86 23.60
C SER A 136 20.77 13.89 24.13
N THR A 137 19.69 13.44 24.77
CA THR A 137 18.66 14.34 25.32
C THR A 137 19.16 15.02 26.59
N ILE A 138 19.89 14.33 27.47
CA ILE A 138 20.50 14.96 28.64
C ILE A 138 21.52 16.03 28.23
N LYS A 139 22.35 15.75 27.20
CA LYS A 139 23.26 16.75 26.61
C LYS A 139 22.50 17.98 26.12
N LEU A 140 21.41 17.77 25.38
CA LEU A 140 20.57 18.86 24.89
C LEU A 140 20.04 19.74 26.05
N PHE A 141 19.59 19.14 27.15
CA PHE A 141 19.13 19.90 28.32
C PHE A 141 20.27 20.67 29.00
N PHE A 142 21.45 20.08 29.14
CA PHE A 142 22.62 20.77 29.69
C PHE A 142 23.11 21.92 28.81
N ASP A 143 23.08 21.73 27.49
CA ASP A 143 23.52 22.73 26.51
C ASP A 143 22.56 23.91 26.41
N LEU A 144 21.26 23.67 26.49
CA LEU A 144 20.25 24.72 26.35
C LEU A 144 19.94 25.42 27.68
N TYR A 145 20.22 24.82 28.84
CA TYR A 145 19.94 25.44 30.15
C TYR A 145 20.62 26.81 30.37
N GLY A 146 21.75 27.08 29.72
CA GLY A 146 22.44 28.37 29.83
C GLY A 146 22.97 28.62 31.25
N ALA A 147 22.77 29.82 31.80
CA ALA A 147 23.24 30.20 33.15
C ALA A 147 22.22 29.89 34.27
N ASP A 148 20.92 30.12 34.02
CA ASP A 148 19.85 30.04 35.02
C ASP A 148 18.55 29.36 34.52
N GLY A 149 18.48 28.95 33.24
CA GLY A 149 17.29 28.33 32.64
C GLY A 149 16.20 29.30 32.17
N ASN A 150 16.41 30.62 32.24
CA ASN A 150 15.43 31.61 31.78
C ASN A 150 15.62 32.06 30.32
N ASN A 151 16.45 31.34 29.57
CA ASN A 151 16.68 31.66 28.15
C ASN A 151 15.54 31.10 27.27
N GLU A 152 15.30 31.78 26.15
CA GLU A 152 14.23 31.47 25.20
C GLU A 152 14.33 30.03 24.67
N GLU A 153 15.54 29.58 24.31
CA GLU A 153 15.77 28.24 23.75
C GLU A 153 15.43 27.10 24.74
N PHE A 154 15.69 27.28 26.04
CA PHE A 154 15.34 26.31 27.07
C PHE A 154 13.85 26.32 27.38
N GLN A 155 13.22 27.49 27.40
CA GLN A 155 11.77 27.60 27.60
C GLN A 155 11.01 26.96 26.43
N GLU A 156 11.46 27.14 25.19
CA GLU A 156 10.92 26.44 24.01
C GLU A 156 11.08 24.92 24.13
N LEU A 157 12.22 24.43 24.63
CA LEU A 157 12.44 22.99 24.86
C LEU A 157 11.48 22.43 25.92
N LEU A 158 11.24 23.19 27.00
CA LEU A 158 10.29 22.82 28.05
C LEU A 158 8.86 22.83 27.52
N GLU A 159 8.47 23.86 26.77
CA GLU A 159 7.16 23.96 26.14
C GLU A 159 6.92 22.79 25.18
N TYR A 160 7.90 22.46 24.34
CA TYR A 160 7.86 21.27 23.49
C TYR A 160 7.66 20.00 24.33
N ALA A 161 8.47 19.80 25.38
CA ALA A 161 8.36 18.61 26.23
C ALA A 161 6.98 18.50 26.92
N HIS A 162 6.42 19.63 27.36
CA HIS A 162 5.10 19.70 28.01
C HIS A 162 3.96 19.46 27.03
N ASN A 163 4.09 19.88 25.78
CA ASN A 163 3.05 19.74 24.76
C ASN A 163 3.02 18.36 24.08
N ILE A 164 4.10 17.56 24.14
CA ILE A 164 4.14 16.20 23.56
C ILE A 164 2.93 15.35 24.01
N LYS A 165 2.63 15.32 25.31
CA LYS A 165 1.55 14.48 25.86
C LYS A 165 0.15 15.01 25.51
N PRO A 166 -0.19 16.29 25.74
CA PRO A 166 -1.46 16.87 25.29
C PRO A 166 -1.69 16.73 23.79
N GLU A 167 -0.70 17.02 22.95
CA GLU A 167 -0.81 16.90 21.49
C GLU A 167 -0.99 15.45 21.05
N ARG A 168 -0.32 14.50 21.71
CA ARG A 168 -0.53 13.06 21.48
C ARG A 168 -1.97 12.66 21.79
N ILE A 169 -2.50 13.04 22.95
CA ILE A 169 -3.90 12.73 23.33
C ILE A 169 -4.89 13.38 22.37
N ALA A 170 -4.63 14.61 21.91
CA ALA A 170 -5.46 15.29 20.94
C ALA A 170 -5.44 14.58 19.56
N ARG A 171 -4.27 14.15 19.09
CA ARG A 171 -4.13 13.34 17.87
C ARG A 171 -4.86 12.01 17.99
N GLN A 172 -4.78 11.35 19.15
CA GLN A 172 -5.48 10.09 19.38
C GLN A 172 -7.00 10.29 19.39
N LYS A 173 -7.51 11.32 20.08
CA LYS A 173 -8.94 11.64 20.06
C LYS A 173 -9.45 11.98 18.67
N GLU A 174 -8.67 12.70 17.87
CA GLU A 174 -9.04 13.00 16.49
C GLU A 174 -8.97 11.74 15.61
N HIS A 175 -7.98 10.87 15.83
CA HIS A 175 -7.93 9.56 15.19
C HIS A 175 -9.15 8.72 15.56
N ASP A 176 -9.51 8.61 16.84
CA ASP A 176 -10.67 7.86 17.34
C ASP A 176 -11.98 8.45 16.79
N ARG A 177 -12.10 9.78 16.73
CA ARG A 177 -13.25 10.46 16.14
C ARG A 177 -13.34 10.22 14.64
N LEU A 178 -12.22 10.31 13.91
CA LEU A 178 -12.18 10.00 12.49
C LEU A 178 -12.47 8.52 12.25
N GLN A 179 -11.99 7.65 13.13
CA GLN A 179 -12.27 6.24 13.11
C GLN A 179 -13.75 5.97 13.38
N GLU A 180 -14.39 6.65 14.33
CA GLU A 180 -15.84 6.57 14.57
C GLU A 180 -16.65 7.08 13.37
N ILE A 181 -16.20 8.16 12.71
CA ILE A 181 -16.78 8.67 11.47
C ILE A 181 -16.61 7.64 10.35
N TYR A 182 -15.43 7.05 10.20
CA TYR A 182 -15.16 5.98 9.22
C TYR A 182 -15.97 4.73 9.55
N GLU A 183 -16.10 4.34 10.81
CA GLU A 183 -16.91 3.21 11.27
C GLU A 183 -18.39 3.46 10.96
N LYS A 184 -18.88 4.69 11.09
CA LYS A 184 -20.25 5.08 10.76
C LYS A 184 -20.50 5.21 9.26
N GLU A 185 -19.53 5.69 8.49
CA GLU A 185 -19.64 5.87 7.03
C GLU A 185 -19.32 4.57 6.25
N LEU A 186 -18.52 3.68 6.83
CA LEU A 186 -18.07 2.42 6.22
C LEU A 186 -18.63 1.17 6.90
N GLY A 187 -19.28 1.25 8.07
CA GLY A 187 -19.95 0.14 8.75
C GLY A 187 -19.02 -1.03 9.12
N ILE A 188 -17.86 -0.73 9.73
CA ILE A 188 -16.71 -1.67 9.77
C ILE A 188 -16.68 -2.64 10.95
N PHE A 189 -17.56 -2.55 11.95
CA PHE A 189 -17.71 -3.63 12.93
C PHE A 189 -19.15 -3.99 13.22
N GLU A 190 -19.40 -5.30 13.15
CA GLU A 190 -20.54 -6.00 13.70
C GLU A 190 -20.94 -5.39 15.06
N THR A 191 -22.23 -5.14 15.22
CA THR A 191 -22.86 -5.19 16.54
C THR A 191 -22.35 -6.43 17.24
N THR A 192 -21.55 -6.25 18.29
CA THR A 192 -21.32 -7.26 19.32
C THR A 192 -22.66 -7.55 20.00
N GLU A 193 -23.49 -8.37 19.36
CA GLU A 193 -24.30 -9.31 20.12
C GLU A 193 -23.37 -10.49 20.44
N PRO A 194 -23.36 -10.95 21.70
CA PRO A 194 -22.45 -12.03 22.09
C PRO A 194 -22.75 -13.26 21.25
N GLU A 195 -21.71 -13.75 20.57
CA GLU A 195 -21.67 -15.11 20.04
C GLU A 195 -22.02 -16.07 21.18
N SER A 196 -23.27 -16.53 21.21
CA SER A 196 -23.57 -17.76 21.89
C SER A 196 -22.93 -18.86 21.07
N GLU A 197 -21.85 -19.41 21.59
CA GLU A 197 -21.32 -20.70 21.24
C GLU A 197 -22.44 -21.76 21.28
N THR A 198 -23.12 -21.97 20.15
CA THR A 198 -23.71 -23.25 19.82
C THR A 198 -23.18 -23.64 18.45
N THR A 199 -22.00 -24.25 18.49
CA THR A 199 -21.60 -25.24 17.49
C THR A 199 -22.69 -26.31 17.41
N SER A 200 -23.58 -26.18 16.42
CA SER A 200 -24.32 -27.31 15.87
C SER A 200 -23.91 -27.46 14.41
N PRO A 201 -23.35 -28.61 14.01
CA PRO A 201 -23.11 -28.88 12.61
C PRO A 201 -24.48 -29.17 11.99
N VAL A 202 -25.07 -28.20 11.29
CA VAL A 202 -26.13 -28.53 10.33
C VAL A 202 -25.45 -28.87 9.01
N ALA A 203 -24.71 -29.99 9.04
CA ALA A 203 -24.81 -30.90 7.94
C ALA A 203 -26.24 -31.44 8.04
N ALA A 204 -27.17 -30.85 7.27
CA ALA A 204 -28.39 -31.56 6.97
C ALA A 204 -27.95 -32.77 6.14
N SER A 205 -27.69 -33.88 6.81
CA SER A 205 -27.84 -35.20 6.26
C SER A 205 -29.20 -35.20 5.58
N ILE A 206 -29.20 -35.19 4.25
CA ILE A 206 -30.35 -35.65 3.49
C ILE A 206 -30.41 -37.14 3.84
N GLU A 207 -31.13 -37.46 4.91
CA GLU A 207 -31.67 -38.80 5.05
C GLU A 207 -32.55 -38.99 3.81
N GLN A 208 -32.13 -39.94 2.98
CA GLN A 208 -32.99 -40.52 1.98
C GLN A 208 -34.14 -41.20 2.73
N ASP A 209 -35.18 -40.44 3.03
CA ASP A 209 -36.50 -41.01 3.32
C ASP A 209 -36.99 -41.63 2.02
N ASP A 210 -36.66 -42.91 1.87
CA ASP A 210 -37.46 -43.85 1.12
C ASP A 210 -38.89 -43.83 1.69
N GLU A 211 -39.88 -43.80 0.79
CA GLU A 211 -41.33 -43.81 1.05
C GLU A 211 -42.03 -42.47 1.35
N MET A 212 -42.16 -41.61 0.34
CA MET A 212 -43.41 -40.84 0.11
C MET A 212 -43.62 -40.59 -1.39
N ASN A 213 -44.56 -41.35 -1.97
CA ASN A 213 -44.80 -41.50 -3.42
C ASN A 213 -45.75 -40.46 -4.05
N ASP A 214 -45.75 -39.20 -3.60
CA ASP A 214 -46.56 -38.14 -4.23
C ASP A 214 -45.76 -36.84 -4.48
N PRO A 215 -45.50 -36.48 -5.75
CA PRO A 215 -44.82 -35.23 -6.15
C PRO A 215 -45.50 -33.95 -5.61
N ASN A 216 -46.83 -33.94 -5.47
CA ASN A 216 -47.57 -32.77 -4.99
C ASN A 216 -47.39 -32.52 -3.49
N SER A 217 -47.13 -33.57 -2.71
CA SER A 217 -46.92 -33.47 -1.26
C SER A 217 -45.55 -32.85 -0.91
N LYS A 218 -44.51 -33.14 -1.71
CA LYS A 218 -43.17 -32.53 -1.56
C LYS A 218 -43.20 -31.02 -1.84
N LEU A 219 -43.87 -30.60 -2.92
CA LEU A 219 -43.98 -29.18 -3.28
C LEU A 219 -44.69 -28.37 -2.19
N SER A 220 -45.77 -28.91 -1.61
CA SER A 220 -46.49 -28.30 -0.49
C SER A 220 -45.65 -28.20 0.79
N HIS A 221 -44.73 -29.14 1.03
CA HIS A 221 -43.85 -29.10 2.20
C HIS A 221 -42.77 -28.01 2.06
N TYR A 222 -42.12 -27.94 0.89
CA TYR A 222 -41.15 -26.88 0.59
C TYR A 222 -41.79 -25.49 0.55
N GLN A 223 -43.01 -25.36 0.00
CA GLN A 223 -43.75 -24.09 0.00
C GLN A 223 -44.06 -23.58 1.41
N LYS A 224 -44.44 -24.46 2.35
CA LYS A 224 -44.64 -24.08 3.75
C LYS A 224 -43.34 -23.68 4.43
N LEU A 225 -42.24 -24.41 4.18
CA LEU A 225 -40.91 -24.06 4.68
C LEU A 225 -40.45 -22.69 4.16
N PHE A 226 -40.71 -22.39 2.88
CA PHE A 226 -40.39 -21.09 2.28
C PHE A 226 -41.25 -19.96 2.84
N GLU A 227 -42.53 -20.19 3.14
CA GLU A 227 -43.39 -19.20 3.80
C GLU A 227 -42.96 -18.91 5.24
N GLU A 228 -42.48 -19.91 5.97
CA GLU A 228 -41.89 -19.73 7.31
C GLU A 228 -40.59 -18.93 7.24
N ILE A 229 -39.67 -19.25 6.32
CA ILE A 229 -38.40 -18.51 6.11
C ILE A 229 -38.66 -17.06 5.68
N LYS A 230 -39.65 -16.80 4.81
CA LYS A 230 -40.04 -15.43 4.41
C LYS A 230 -40.45 -14.59 5.61
N LYS A 231 -41.18 -15.20 6.56
CA LYS A 231 -41.73 -14.53 7.74
C LYS A 231 -40.66 -14.27 8.80
N ASP A 232 -39.74 -15.20 8.97
CA ASP A 232 -38.70 -15.13 10.00
C ASP A 232 -37.51 -14.25 9.60
N TYR A 233 -37.17 -14.19 8.30
CA TYR A 233 -35.96 -13.49 7.81
C TYR A 233 -36.25 -12.32 6.84
N GLY A 234 -37.51 -12.04 6.52
CA GLY A 234 -37.90 -10.91 5.65
C GLY A 234 -37.42 -11.05 4.20
N VAL A 235 -37.48 -12.26 3.66
CA VAL A 235 -36.87 -12.65 2.37
C VAL A 235 -37.90 -12.63 1.24
N GLN A 236 -37.49 -12.28 0.01
CA GLN A 236 -38.36 -12.31 -1.18
C GLN A 236 -38.21 -13.64 -1.93
N SER A 237 -39.30 -14.15 -2.52
CA SER A 237 -39.27 -15.31 -3.42
C SER A 237 -39.40 -14.90 -4.88
N TYR A 238 -38.60 -15.52 -5.73
CA TYR A 238 -38.62 -15.37 -7.17
C TYR A 238 -38.86 -16.73 -7.80
N ASP A 239 -40.00 -16.88 -8.47
CA ASP A 239 -40.39 -18.14 -9.13
C ASP A 239 -40.16 -18.03 -10.64
N PHE A 240 -39.42 -19.00 -11.18
CA PHE A 240 -39.10 -19.13 -12.60
C PHE A 240 -39.50 -20.52 -13.10
N THR A 241 -39.72 -20.64 -14.41
CA THR A 241 -39.93 -21.94 -15.07
C THR A 241 -38.76 -22.19 -16.00
N SER A 242 -38.00 -23.26 -15.74
CA SER A 242 -36.90 -23.71 -16.60
C SER A 242 -37.43 -24.08 -17.98
N LYS A 243 -36.57 -24.00 -19.01
CA LYS A 243 -36.87 -24.59 -20.34
C LYS A 243 -37.18 -26.09 -20.27
N THR A 244 -36.72 -26.78 -19.22
CA THR A 244 -37.03 -28.20 -18.96
C THR A 244 -38.40 -28.45 -18.34
N GLY A 245 -39.14 -27.39 -17.98
CA GLY A 245 -40.44 -27.47 -17.30
C GLY A 245 -40.37 -27.51 -15.78
N ASP A 246 -39.17 -27.42 -15.18
CA ASP A 246 -38.97 -27.42 -13.73
C ASP A 246 -39.28 -26.04 -13.11
N HIS A 247 -40.01 -26.03 -11.99
CA HIS A 247 -40.26 -24.83 -11.20
C HIS A 247 -39.09 -24.52 -10.28
N ILE A 248 -38.49 -23.34 -10.46
CA ILE A 248 -37.35 -22.85 -9.68
C ILE A 248 -37.83 -21.70 -8.80
N THR A 249 -37.81 -21.92 -7.48
CA THR A 249 -38.10 -20.87 -6.50
C THR A 249 -36.79 -20.44 -5.84
N ILE A 250 -36.36 -19.21 -6.06
CA ILE A 250 -35.24 -18.58 -5.36
C ILE A 250 -35.82 -17.81 -4.17
N VAL A 251 -35.55 -18.26 -2.95
CA VAL A 251 -35.88 -17.50 -1.72
C VAL A 251 -34.58 -16.93 -1.17
N SER A 252 -34.30 -15.67 -1.48
CA SER A 252 -33.10 -15.02 -0.96
C SER A 252 -33.22 -13.49 -0.92
N LYS A 253 -32.46 -12.88 0.00
CA LYS A 253 -32.14 -11.46 -0.06
C LYS A 253 -31.06 -11.31 -1.12
N LEU A 254 -31.43 -10.69 -2.25
CA LEU A 254 -30.56 -10.61 -3.41
C LEU A 254 -29.20 -9.97 -3.11
N ASP A 255 -29.15 -8.97 -2.22
CA ASP A 255 -27.90 -8.33 -1.81
C ASP A 255 -26.96 -9.28 -1.05
N GLU A 256 -27.52 -10.11 -0.15
CA GLU A 256 -26.76 -11.10 0.61
C GLU A 256 -26.28 -12.23 -0.31
N ALA A 257 -27.13 -12.71 -1.22
CA ALA A 257 -26.77 -13.71 -2.22
C ALA A 257 -25.66 -13.22 -3.17
N LEU A 258 -25.75 -11.98 -3.64
CA LEU A 258 -24.71 -11.38 -4.48
C LEU A 258 -23.39 -11.27 -3.71
N LYS A 259 -23.44 -10.84 -2.45
CA LYS A 259 -22.26 -10.75 -1.58
C LYS A 259 -21.59 -12.11 -1.42
N GLU A 260 -22.34 -13.16 -1.09
CA GLU A 260 -21.79 -14.52 -0.95
C GLU A 260 -21.17 -15.03 -2.25
N LYS A 261 -21.86 -14.83 -3.38
CA LYS A 261 -21.34 -15.20 -4.71
C LYS A 261 -20.00 -14.50 -4.99
N LEU A 262 -19.95 -13.18 -4.83
CA LEU A 262 -18.72 -12.40 -5.09
C LEU A 262 -17.59 -12.77 -4.12
N GLN A 263 -17.90 -13.08 -2.85
CA GLN A 263 -16.90 -13.58 -1.90
C GLN A 263 -16.32 -14.93 -2.33
N SER A 264 -17.17 -15.83 -2.83
CA SER A 264 -16.77 -17.14 -3.34
C SER A 264 -15.88 -16.99 -4.58
N ASP A 265 -16.33 -16.19 -5.56
CA ASP A 265 -15.63 -15.96 -6.82
C ASP A 265 -14.26 -15.31 -6.58
N MET A 266 -14.15 -14.42 -5.59
CA MET A 266 -12.94 -13.65 -5.28
C MET A 266 -12.12 -14.20 -4.11
N LYS A 267 -12.30 -15.48 -3.76
CA LYS A 267 -11.66 -16.12 -2.59
C LYS A 267 -10.12 -16.02 -2.57
N ILE A 268 -9.49 -15.96 -3.74
CA ILE A 268 -8.02 -15.86 -3.86
C ILE A 268 -7.49 -14.42 -3.73
N LEU A 269 -8.37 -13.43 -3.77
CA LEU A 269 -8.01 -12.01 -3.66
C LEU A 269 -7.87 -11.62 -2.18
N PRO A 270 -7.12 -10.55 -1.85
CA PRO A 270 -7.05 -10.06 -0.47
C PRO A 270 -8.43 -9.68 0.07
N ASN A 271 -8.78 -10.13 1.28
CA ASN A 271 -10.11 -9.92 1.88
C ASN A 271 -10.48 -8.44 1.96
N ALA A 272 -9.51 -7.60 2.33
CA ALA A 272 -9.72 -6.16 2.39
C ALA A 272 -9.99 -5.54 1.01
N PHE A 273 -9.44 -6.11 -0.07
CA PHE A 273 -9.78 -5.71 -1.44
C PHE A 273 -11.19 -6.20 -1.81
N THR A 274 -11.47 -7.50 -1.60
CA THR A 274 -12.75 -8.13 -1.91
C THR A 274 -13.92 -7.43 -1.23
N HIS A 275 -13.77 -7.09 0.05
CA HIS A 275 -14.80 -6.35 0.80
C HIS A 275 -15.09 -4.97 0.19
N ASN A 276 -14.04 -4.22 -0.16
CA ASN A 276 -14.20 -2.90 -0.77
C ASN A 276 -14.86 -2.98 -2.16
N TYR A 277 -14.48 -3.99 -2.95
CA TYR A 277 -15.08 -4.23 -4.26
C TYR A 277 -16.57 -4.61 -4.14
N ILE A 278 -16.94 -5.51 -3.22
CA ILE A 278 -18.33 -5.90 -2.99
C ILE A 278 -19.18 -4.69 -2.58
N ASN A 279 -18.68 -3.86 -1.65
CA ASN A 279 -19.38 -2.65 -1.24
C ASN A 279 -19.56 -1.66 -2.40
N TYR A 280 -18.59 -1.60 -3.32
CA TYR A 280 -18.73 -0.80 -4.53
C TYR A 280 -19.81 -1.35 -5.47
N VAL A 281 -19.84 -2.67 -5.70
CA VAL A 281 -20.86 -3.33 -6.53
C VAL A 281 -22.26 -3.13 -5.95
N LEU A 282 -22.46 -3.38 -4.65
CA LEU A 282 -23.76 -3.24 -3.99
C LEU A 282 -24.31 -1.80 -4.01
N ARG A 283 -23.43 -0.79 -4.15
CA ARG A 283 -23.82 0.62 -4.25
C ARG A 283 -24.00 1.09 -5.70
N ASN A 284 -23.72 0.25 -6.68
CA ASN A 284 -23.77 0.62 -8.09
C ASN A 284 -25.22 0.61 -8.61
N PRO A 285 -25.73 1.72 -9.18
CA PRO A 285 -27.10 1.78 -9.71
C PRO A 285 -27.42 0.77 -10.82
N GLN A 286 -26.41 0.21 -11.50
CA GLN A 286 -26.60 -0.80 -12.54
C GLN A 286 -26.84 -2.21 -11.97
N VAL A 287 -26.55 -2.43 -10.70
CA VAL A 287 -26.81 -3.68 -9.99
C VAL A 287 -28.29 -3.69 -9.58
N THR A 288 -29.11 -4.15 -10.51
CA THR A 288 -30.55 -4.31 -10.33
C THR A 288 -30.89 -5.73 -9.89
N ASN A 289 -32.10 -5.95 -9.35
CA ASN A 289 -32.57 -7.30 -9.02
C ASN A 289 -32.49 -8.26 -10.22
N SER A 290 -32.80 -7.75 -11.42
CA SER A 290 -32.71 -8.49 -12.68
C SER A 290 -31.30 -8.94 -13.03
N TYR A 291 -30.29 -8.13 -12.72
CA TYR A 291 -28.88 -8.48 -12.86
C TYR A 291 -28.47 -9.56 -11.86
N ILE A 292 -28.86 -9.42 -10.58
CA ILE A 292 -28.50 -10.38 -9.52
C ILE A 292 -29.11 -11.75 -9.83
N LEU A 293 -30.38 -11.79 -10.22
CA LEU A 293 -31.09 -13.02 -10.54
C LEU A 293 -30.47 -13.72 -11.76
N ALA A 294 -30.06 -12.97 -12.79
CA ALA A 294 -29.37 -13.53 -13.96
C ALA A 294 -28.05 -14.21 -13.57
N LEU A 295 -27.24 -13.57 -12.72
CA LEU A 295 -25.98 -14.16 -12.24
C LEU A 295 -26.16 -15.41 -11.38
N LEU A 296 -27.17 -15.44 -10.50
CA LEU A 296 -27.43 -16.58 -9.63
C LEU A 296 -27.94 -17.80 -10.42
N LEU A 297 -28.74 -17.58 -11.46
CA LEU A 297 -29.23 -18.63 -12.34
C LEU A 297 -28.10 -19.19 -13.22
N ASP A 298 -27.24 -18.32 -13.75
CA ASP A 298 -26.07 -18.70 -14.56
C ASP A 298 -25.10 -19.59 -13.77
N GLU A 299 -24.82 -19.26 -12.51
CA GLU A 299 -23.94 -20.07 -11.64
C GLU A 299 -24.43 -21.53 -11.48
N LYS A 300 -25.76 -21.73 -11.48
CA LYS A 300 -26.37 -23.07 -11.38
C LYS A 300 -26.57 -23.74 -12.74
N ASN A 301 -26.14 -23.13 -13.84
CA ASN A 301 -26.38 -23.57 -15.21
C ASN A 301 -27.88 -23.77 -15.51
N ILE A 302 -28.73 -22.88 -15.00
CA ILE A 302 -30.18 -22.96 -15.17
C ILE A 302 -30.62 -22.04 -16.30
N GLU A 303 -31.09 -22.61 -17.41
CA GLU A 303 -31.69 -21.85 -18.51
C GLU A 303 -33.19 -21.64 -18.29
N VAL A 304 -33.59 -20.38 -18.09
CA VAL A 304 -34.99 -19.97 -17.97
C VAL A 304 -35.53 -19.56 -19.36
N GLU A 305 -36.82 -19.77 -19.61
CA GLU A 305 -37.49 -19.14 -20.77
C GLU A 305 -37.41 -17.60 -20.64
N ASN A 306 -37.49 -16.87 -21.77
CA ASN A 306 -37.37 -15.42 -21.78
C ASN A 306 -38.36 -14.78 -20.78
N ASP A 307 -37.84 -14.30 -19.66
CA ASP A 307 -38.60 -13.68 -18.57
C ASP A 307 -38.19 -12.21 -18.47
N ASP A 308 -39.16 -11.30 -18.56
CA ASP A 308 -38.94 -9.85 -18.52
C ASP A 308 -38.27 -9.36 -17.20
N ARG A 309 -38.27 -10.20 -16.15
CA ARG A 309 -37.61 -9.90 -14.88
C ARG A 309 -36.12 -10.22 -14.90
N LEU A 310 -35.63 -10.99 -15.87
CA LEU A 310 -34.24 -11.37 -16.00
C LEU A 310 -33.52 -10.49 -17.03
N MET A 311 -32.31 -10.09 -16.69
CA MET A 311 -31.41 -9.47 -17.65
C MET A 311 -30.82 -10.54 -18.58
N SER A 312 -30.53 -10.19 -19.83
CA SER A 312 -29.78 -11.08 -20.72
C SER A 312 -28.37 -11.33 -20.16
N LEU A 313 -27.84 -12.55 -20.35
CA LEU A 313 -26.49 -12.88 -19.87
C LEU A 313 -25.40 -12.01 -20.52
N ASP A 314 -25.60 -11.62 -21.79
CA ASP A 314 -24.66 -10.74 -22.51
C ASP A 314 -24.64 -9.33 -21.91
N ASP A 315 -25.81 -8.78 -21.54
CA ASP A 315 -25.87 -7.46 -20.90
C ASP A 315 -25.36 -7.52 -19.45
N ALA A 316 -25.64 -8.60 -18.72
CA ALA A 316 -25.08 -8.81 -17.39
C ALA A 316 -23.53 -8.92 -17.44
N ALA A 317 -22.98 -9.62 -18.44
CA ALA A 317 -21.54 -9.72 -18.65
C ALA A 317 -20.92 -8.34 -18.97
N LYS A 318 -21.56 -7.53 -19.84
CA LYS A 318 -21.10 -6.16 -20.12
C LYS A 318 -21.08 -5.28 -18.89
N ILE A 319 -22.13 -5.33 -18.06
CA ILE A 319 -22.19 -4.58 -16.79
C ILE A 319 -21.09 -5.07 -15.84
N THR A 320 -20.85 -6.37 -15.77
CA THR A 320 -19.79 -6.95 -14.93
C THR A 320 -18.41 -6.43 -15.37
N VAL A 321 -18.11 -6.49 -16.67
CA VAL A 321 -16.84 -5.99 -17.22
C VAL A 321 -16.70 -4.48 -17.04
N SER A 322 -17.76 -3.69 -17.24
CA SER A 322 -17.70 -2.25 -17.00
C SER A 322 -17.46 -1.93 -15.53
N MET A 323 -18.06 -2.68 -14.59
CA MET A 323 -17.80 -2.51 -13.16
C MET A 323 -16.35 -2.83 -12.79
N TYR A 324 -15.75 -3.88 -13.37
CA TYR A 324 -14.34 -4.19 -13.17
C TYR A 324 -13.43 -3.05 -13.65
N GLN A 325 -13.71 -2.49 -14.83
CA GLN A 325 -12.94 -1.40 -15.39
C GLN A 325 -13.12 -0.10 -14.60
N ASP A 326 -14.36 0.28 -14.29
CA ASP A 326 -14.67 1.48 -13.51
C ASP A 326 -14.02 1.43 -12.12
N TYR A 327 -14.04 0.27 -11.46
CA TYR A 327 -13.38 0.11 -10.16
C TYR A 327 -11.86 0.20 -10.27
N THR A 328 -11.27 -0.40 -11.31
CA THR A 328 -9.82 -0.36 -11.59
C THR A 328 -9.35 1.07 -11.83
N ASP A 329 -10.11 1.84 -12.63
CA ASP A 329 -9.79 3.24 -12.95
C ASP A 329 -9.99 4.17 -11.74
N LYS A 330 -10.98 3.88 -10.88
CA LYS A 330 -11.26 4.67 -9.67
C LYS A 330 -10.27 4.39 -8.53
N TYR A 331 -9.80 3.15 -8.39
CA TYR A 331 -8.90 2.70 -7.33
C TYR A 331 -7.66 1.99 -7.91
N PRO A 332 -6.81 2.71 -8.67
CA PRO A 332 -5.70 2.08 -9.41
C PRO A 332 -4.60 1.55 -8.47
N LEU A 333 -4.35 2.21 -7.35
CA LEU A 333 -3.31 1.80 -6.39
C LEU A 333 -3.67 0.50 -5.67
N GLU A 334 -4.92 0.41 -5.20
CA GLU A 334 -5.48 -0.76 -4.55
C GLU A 334 -5.50 -1.95 -5.51
N THR A 335 -5.97 -1.73 -6.73
CA THR A 335 -6.05 -2.76 -7.77
C THR A 335 -4.66 -3.28 -8.15
N ARG A 336 -3.68 -2.39 -8.38
CA ARG A 336 -2.28 -2.78 -8.67
C ARG A 336 -1.62 -3.51 -7.50
N ALA A 337 -1.89 -3.10 -6.26
CA ALA A 337 -1.36 -3.77 -5.07
C ALA A 337 -1.95 -5.18 -4.93
N ALA A 338 -3.24 -5.35 -5.14
CA ALA A 338 -3.90 -6.65 -5.09
C ALA A 338 -3.41 -7.57 -6.22
N GLN A 339 -3.33 -7.05 -7.45
CA GLN A 339 -2.83 -7.80 -8.61
C GLN A 339 -1.40 -8.30 -8.40
N GLN A 340 -0.52 -7.44 -7.87
CA GLN A 340 0.84 -7.86 -7.57
C GLN A 340 0.90 -8.90 -6.45
N ALA A 341 0.11 -8.73 -5.38
CA ALA A 341 0.08 -9.67 -4.28
C ALA A 341 -0.39 -11.07 -4.71
N VAL A 342 -1.44 -11.14 -5.54
CA VAL A 342 -1.92 -12.40 -6.10
C VAL A 342 -0.87 -13.01 -7.02
N SER A 343 -0.25 -12.20 -7.90
CA SER A 343 0.84 -12.66 -8.77
C SER A 343 1.99 -13.30 -7.97
N ASP A 344 2.40 -12.69 -6.85
CA ASP A 344 3.44 -13.22 -5.97
C ASP A 344 3.02 -14.56 -5.33
N GLY A 345 1.74 -14.71 -4.99
CA GLY A 345 1.18 -15.98 -4.51
C GLY A 345 1.29 -17.09 -5.55
N PHE A 346 0.95 -16.80 -6.82
CA PHE A 346 1.09 -17.75 -7.93
C PHE A 346 2.56 -18.08 -8.25
N ILE A 347 3.45 -17.09 -8.22
CA ILE A 347 4.89 -17.30 -8.43
C ILE A 347 5.49 -18.18 -7.33
N THR A 348 5.04 -18.00 -6.08
CA THR A 348 5.51 -18.80 -4.94
C THR A 348 5.07 -20.25 -5.04
N PHE A 349 3.91 -20.49 -5.64
CA PHE A 349 3.38 -21.83 -5.94
C PHE A 349 4.18 -22.54 -7.04
N SER A 350 4.44 -21.87 -8.16
CA SER A 350 4.95 -22.49 -9.39
C SER A 350 6.46 -22.70 -9.42
N ARG A 351 7.11 -23.04 -8.29
CA ARG A 351 8.58 -23.01 -8.05
C ARG A 351 9.51 -23.51 -9.18
N GLU A 352 9.02 -24.25 -10.16
CA GLU A 352 9.75 -24.78 -11.32
C GLU A 352 9.28 -24.21 -12.69
N ASP A 353 8.01 -23.80 -12.86
CA ASP A 353 7.45 -23.22 -14.09
C ASP A 353 7.10 -21.74 -13.90
N ILE A 354 8.12 -20.90 -13.92
CA ILE A 354 7.97 -19.46 -13.84
C ILE A 354 7.36 -18.97 -15.15
N THR A 355 6.09 -18.54 -15.13
CA THR A 355 5.40 -18.06 -16.33
C THR A 355 5.30 -16.53 -16.32
N PRO A 356 6.07 -15.82 -17.16
CA PRO A 356 6.00 -14.36 -17.30
C PRO A 356 4.62 -13.85 -17.73
N ASP A 357 3.85 -14.69 -18.42
CA ASP A 357 2.50 -14.35 -18.89
C ASP A 357 1.52 -14.04 -17.73
N LEU A 358 1.83 -14.39 -16.47
CA LEU A 358 1.04 -13.97 -15.29
C LEU A 358 0.91 -12.45 -15.19
N PHE A 359 1.92 -11.69 -15.62
CA PHE A 359 1.89 -10.22 -15.58
C PHE A 359 0.98 -9.59 -16.65
N ARG A 360 0.45 -10.39 -17.58
CA ARG A 360 -0.58 -9.96 -18.54
C ARG A 360 -1.96 -9.92 -17.91
N LEU A 361 -2.20 -10.75 -16.89
CA LEU A 361 -3.52 -10.96 -16.35
C LEU A 361 -3.98 -9.75 -15.55
N GLY A 362 -5.20 -9.28 -15.82
CA GLY A 362 -5.91 -8.35 -14.96
C GLY A 362 -6.26 -8.97 -13.61
N LEU A 363 -6.52 -8.13 -12.60
CA LEU A 363 -6.88 -8.63 -11.26
C LEU A 363 -8.09 -9.58 -11.29
N PHE A 364 -9.10 -9.24 -12.09
CA PHE A 364 -10.34 -10.00 -12.21
C PHE A 364 -10.24 -11.22 -13.12
N GLU A 365 -9.11 -11.43 -13.81
CA GLU A 365 -8.85 -12.64 -14.61
C GLU A 365 -8.23 -13.76 -13.77
N PHE A 366 -7.65 -13.44 -12.60
CA PHE A 366 -7.10 -14.45 -11.69
C PHE A 366 -8.15 -15.43 -11.14
N PRO A 367 -9.38 -15.02 -10.77
CA PRO A 367 -10.47 -15.93 -10.43
C PRO A 367 -10.75 -16.98 -11.51
N GLU A 368 -10.85 -16.56 -12.77
CA GLU A 368 -11.09 -17.47 -13.90
C GLU A 368 -9.93 -18.47 -14.07
N LEU A 369 -8.70 -17.96 -13.97
CA LEU A 369 -7.51 -18.82 -13.96
C LEU A 369 -7.61 -19.85 -12.84
N TYR A 370 -7.91 -19.41 -11.60
CA TYR A 370 -8.05 -20.30 -10.45
C TYR A 370 -9.13 -21.37 -10.66
N LEU A 371 -10.29 -21.01 -11.20
CA LEU A 371 -11.37 -21.95 -11.49
C LEU A 371 -10.95 -23.03 -12.50
N SER A 372 -10.10 -22.69 -13.47
CA SER A 372 -9.58 -23.63 -14.47
C SER A 372 -8.52 -24.61 -13.96
N MET A 373 -7.96 -24.39 -12.76
CA MET A 373 -6.89 -25.23 -12.19
C MET A 373 -7.39 -26.55 -11.60
N SER A 374 -6.49 -27.54 -11.50
CA SER A 374 -6.77 -28.81 -10.81
C SER A 374 -7.04 -28.60 -9.30
N PRO A 375 -7.79 -29.50 -8.64
CA PRO A 375 -8.09 -29.40 -7.21
C PRO A 375 -6.84 -29.33 -6.30
N GLU A 376 -5.76 -30.01 -6.68
CA GLU A 376 -4.49 -29.98 -5.96
C GLU A 376 -3.86 -28.59 -6.03
N CYS A 377 -3.83 -28.00 -7.23
CA CYS A 377 -3.31 -26.65 -7.45
C CYS A 377 -4.13 -25.60 -6.71
N LYS A 378 -5.47 -25.74 -6.71
CA LYS A 378 -6.39 -24.85 -5.96
C LYS A 378 -6.06 -24.85 -4.47
N LYS A 379 -5.92 -26.03 -3.85
CA LYS A 379 -5.53 -26.16 -2.44
C LYS A 379 -4.17 -25.51 -2.17
N SER A 380 -3.21 -25.68 -3.06
CA SER A 380 -1.89 -25.06 -2.91
C SER A 380 -1.94 -23.53 -2.98
N VAL A 381 -2.70 -22.95 -3.90
CA VAL A 381 -2.91 -21.49 -3.97
C VAL A 381 -3.59 -20.99 -2.68
N GLU A 382 -4.58 -21.72 -2.16
CA GLU A 382 -5.25 -21.39 -0.90
C GLU A 382 -4.29 -21.34 0.30
N THR A 383 -3.24 -22.19 0.33
CA THR A 383 -2.22 -22.09 1.38
C THR A 383 -1.43 -20.79 1.36
N GLN A 384 -1.39 -20.09 0.22
CA GLN A 384 -0.68 -18.82 0.05
C GLN A 384 -1.53 -17.59 0.39
N ILE A 385 -2.81 -17.74 0.76
CA ILE A 385 -3.71 -16.61 1.05
C ILE A 385 -3.11 -15.66 2.11
N LYS A 386 -2.53 -16.21 3.18
CA LYS A 386 -1.88 -15.38 4.22
C LYS A 386 -0.71 -14.57 3.67
N TYR A 387 0.08 -15.16 2.78
CA TYR A 387 1.19 -14.49 2.11
C TYR A 387 0.69 -13.39 1.16
N ILE A 388 -0.38 -13.67 0.40
CA ILE A 388 -1.04 -12.68 -0.48
C ILE A 388 -1.52 -11.47 0.35
N GLU A 389 -2.14 -11.70 1.51
CA GLU A 389 -2.59 -10.62 2.41
C GLU A 389 -1.43 -9.76 2.94
N GLU A 390 -0.33 -10.39 3.33
CA GLU A 390 0.88 -9.69 3.76
C GLU A 390 1.50 -8.86 2.64
N GLN A 391 1.59 -9.42 1.42
CA GLN A 391 2.09 -8.70 0.26
C GLN A 391 1.17 -7.54 -0.14
N TYR A 392 -0.15 -7.73 -0.07
CA TYR A 392 -1.11 -6.66 -0.34
C TYR A 392 -0.89 -5.47 0.61
N LYS A 393 -0.76 -5.74 1.91
CA LYS A 393 -0.43 -4.71 2.91
C LYS A 393 0.89 -4.01 2.61
N ASN A 394 1.91 -4.75 2.18
CA ASN A 394 3.21 -4.20 1.80
C ASN A 394 3.13 -3.29 0.56
N TYR A 395 2.41 -3.72 -0.48
CA TYR A 395 2.29 -2.97 -1.73
C TYR A 395 1.37 -1.74 -1.62
N LYS A 396 0.44 -1.71 -0.66
CA LYS A 396 -0.33 -0.50 -0.35
C LYS A 396 0.50 0.61 0.30
N ARG A 397 1.64 0.30 0.92
CA ARG A 397 2.46 1.31 1.60
C ARG A 397 3.06 2.28 0.58
N PRO A 398 3.07 3.60 0.86
CA PRO A 398 3.73 4.56 0.00
C PRO A 398 5.23 4.24 -0.12
N LEU A 399 5.83 4.59 -1.24
CA LEU A 399 7.26 4.41 -1.48
C LEU A 399 8.05 5.52 -0.77
N SER A 400 9.17 5.15 -0.16
CA SER A 400 10.18 6.11 0.29
C SER A 400 10.98 6.69 -0.88
N ASP A 401 11.55 7.88 -0.72
CA ASP A 401 12.41 8.50 -1.74
C ASP A 401 13.60 7.60 -2.16
N ALA A 402 14.13 6.84 -1.21
CA ALA A 402 15.18 5.87 -1.48
C ALA A 402 14.70 4.71 -2.37
N GLU A 403 13.49 4.21 -2.15
CA GLU A 403 12.86 3.18 -2.98
C GLU A 403 12.56 3.72 -4.38
N ILE A 404 12.00 4.93 -4.48
CA ILE A 404 11.71 5.58 -5.77
C ILE A 404 12.98 5.72 -6.61
N ASN A 405 14.08 6.18 -6.01
CA ASN A 405 15.34 6.34 -6.70
C ASN A 405 15.91 4.99 -7.17
N LYS A 406 15.88 3.97 -6.30
CA LYS A 406 16.34 2.62 -6.66
C LYS A 406 15.49 2.02 -7.79
N ALA A 407 14.17 2.14 -7.69
CA ALA A 407 13.24 1.62 -8.69
C ALA A 407 13.46 2.29 -10.04
N THR A 408 13.62 3.62 -10.05
CA THR A 408 13.92 4.39 -11.27
C THR A 408 15.21 3.89 -11.92
N ILE A 409 16.29 3.68 -11.14
CA ILE A 409 17.55 3.16 -11.67
C ILE A 409 17.35 1.75 -12.25
N THR A 410 16.68 0.86 -11.52
CA THR A 410 16.40 -0.52 -11.97
C THR A 410 15.56 -0.55 -13.24
N ILE A 411 14.52 0.29 -13.35
CA ILE A 411 13.71 0.42 -14.56
C ILE A 411 14.55 0.85 -15.75
N MET A 412 15.40 1.87 -15.58
CA MET A 412 16.29 2.36 -16.65
C MET A 412 17.32 1.31 -17.07
N GLU A 413 17.83 0.51 -16.14
CA GLU A 413 18.75 -0.60 -16.42
C GLU A 413 18.06 -1.74 -17.18
N LEU A 414 16.85 -2.13 -16.76
CA LEU A 414 16.07 -3.15 -17.45
C LEU A 414 15.67 -2.69 -18.87
N LEU A 415 15.25 -1.43 -19.04
CA LEU A 415 14.95 -0.83 -20.34
C LEU A 415 16.16 -0.88 -21.29
N ARG A 416 17.39 -0.67 -20.80
CA ARG A 416 18.60 -0.77 -21.63
C ARG A 416 18.85 -2.19 -22.15
N LYS A 417 18.38 -3.20 -21.42
CA LYS A 417 18.51 -4.63 -21.75
C LYS A 417 17.29 -5.21 -22.46
N TYR A 418 16.24 -4.42 -22.65
CA TYR A 418 14.95 -4.88 -23.18
C TYR A 418 15.06 -5.64 -24.50
N ASN A 419 14.46 -6.84 -24.59
CA ASN A 419 14.43 -7.65 -25.82
C ASN A 419 12.97 -7.91 -26.26
N PRO A 420 12.52 -7.42 -27.43
CA PRO A 420 11.16 -7.60 -27.91
C PRO A 420 10.80 -9.07 -28.19
N GLU A 421 11.78 -9.94 -28.46
CA GLU A 421 11.53 -11.37 -28.72
C GLU A 421 11.00 -12.13 -27.49
N GLN A 422 11.21 -11.58 -26.29
CA GLN A 422 10.80 -12.19 -25.01
C GLN A 422 9.60 -11.46 -24.38
N THR A 423 8.83 -10.73 -25.20
CA THR A 423 7.73 -9.91 -24.70
C THR A 423 6.56 -10.75 -24.17
N ILE A 424 5.93 -10.25 -23.11
CA ILE A 424 4.64 -10.74 -22.61
C ILE A 424 3.46 -10.08 -23.35
N ILE A 425 3.70 -9.07 -24.19
CA ILE A 425 2.66 -8.40 -24.97
C ILE A 425 2.30 -9.28 -26.18
N LYS A 426 1.28 -10.12 -26.01
CA LYS A 426 0.73 -10.98 -27.08
C LYS A 426 -0.76 -10.74 -27.25
N GLU A 427 -1.29 -11.08 -28.42
CA GLU A 427 -2.73 -10.98 -28.68
C GLU A 427 -3.55 -11.88 -27.72
N PRO A 428 -4.78 -11.49 -27.36
CA PRO A 428 -5.40 -10.18 -27.58
C PRO A 428 -4.98 -9.17 -26.49
N THR A 429 -4.44 -8.01 -26.88
CA THR A 429 -4.11 -6.93 -25.92
C THR A 429 -4.21 -5.56 -26.60
N PRO A 430 -4.68 -4.50 -25.91
CA PRO A 430 -4.68 -3.14 -26.48
C PRO A 430 -3.27 -2.58 -26.68
N PHE A 431 -2.26 -3.20 -26.06
CA PHE A 431 -0.86 -2.77 -26.13
C PHE A 431 -0.06 -3.42 -27.27
N ILE A 432 -0.71 -4.05 -28.25
CA ILE A 432 0.00 -4.65 -29.40
C ILE A 432 0.89 -3.60 -30.07
N GLY A 433 2.18 -3.92 -30.24
CA GLY A 433 3.18 -3.05 -30.83
C GLY A 433 3.95 -2.17 -29.85
N PHE A 434 3.59 -2.18 -28.56
CA PHE A 434 4.36 -1.47 -27.53
C PHE A 434 5.72 -2.10 -27.24
N ASP A 435 5.89 -3.40 -27.52
CA ASP A 435 7.19 -4.08 -27.53
C ASP A 435 8.21 -3.33 -28.43
N SER A 436 7.75 -2.93 -29.62
CA SER A 436 8.57 -2.21 -30.59
C SER A 436 8.81 -0.76 -30.17
N VAL A 437 7.86 -0.15 -29.45
CA VAL A 437 8.00 1.18 -28.83
C VAL A 437 9.07 1.13 -27.72
N PHE A 438 9.03 0.13 -26.85
CA PHE A 438 9.99 -0.05 -25.76
C PHE A 438 11.40 -0.32 -26.32
N TYR A 439 11.51 -1.08 -27.40
CA TYR A 439 12.76 -1.25 -28.11
C TYR A 439 13.28 0.06 -28.73
N SER A 440 12.41 0.89 -29.31
CA SER A 440 12.78 2.23 -29.78
C SER A 440 13.35 3.11 -28.65
N ILE A 441 12.72 3.07 -27.48
CA ILE A 441 13.20 3.77 -26.27
C ILE A 441 14.54 3.20 -25.81
N ARG A 442 14.74 1.87 -25.85
CA ARG A 442 16.04 1.25 -25.59
C ARG A 442 17.12 1.82 -26.51
N LEU A 443 16.85 1.95 -27.81
CA LEU A 443 17.80 2.54 -28.75
C LEU A 443 18.13 4.00 -28.40
N LEU A 444 17.14 4.79 -27.96
CA LEU A 444 17.36 6.14 -27.44
C LEU A 444 18.31 6.13 -26.23
N LEU A 445 18.14 5.19 -25.30
CA LEU A 445 19.01 5.07 -24.13
C LEU A 445 20.47 4.74 -24.48
N HIS A 446 20.72 4.06 -25.60
CA HIS A 446 22.06 3.76 -26.10
C HIS A 446 22.68 4.89 -26.94
N ASN A 447 21.88 5.82 -27.48
CA ASN A 447 22.36 6.92 -28.31
C ASN A 447 23.17 7.95 -27.49
N LYS A 448 24.46 8.16 -27.81
CA LYS A 448 25.34 9.04 -27.02
C LYS A 448 24.97 10.52 -27.05
N ASP A 449 24.29 10.97 -28.10
CA ASP A 449 24.04 12.39 -28.34
C ASP A 449 22.75 12.91 -27.66
N MET A 450 21.85 12.01 -27.28
CA MET A 450 20.52 12.33 -26.72
C MET A 450 20.52 12.42 -25.18
N ILE A 451 21.45 13.18 -24.61
CA ILE A 451 21.63 13.25 -23.14
C ILE A 451 20.41 13.89 -22.46
N ARG A 452 19.87 14.96 -23.05
CA ARG A 452 18.75 15.72 -22.46
C ARG A 452 17.47 14.87 -22.40
N GLU A 453 17.18 14.15 -23.47
CA GLU A 453 16.00 13.30 -23.61
C GLU A 453 16.06 12.14 -22.62
N LYS A 454 17.25 11.56 -22.38
CA LYS A 454 17.45 10.52 -21.36
C LYS A 454 17.16 11.02 -19.94
N GLU A 455 17.64 12.21 -19.58
CA GLU A 455 17.38 12.78 -18.25
C GLU A 455 15.91 13.19 -18.08
N THR A 456 15.25 13.63 -19.16
CA THR A 456 13.81 13.93 -19.16
C THR A 456 13.01 12.64 -18.97
N LEU A 457 13.29 11.60 -19.75
CA LEU A 457 12.66 10.27 -19.59
C LEU A 457 12.86 9.71 -18.18
N LYS A 458 14.07 9.82 -17.63
CA LYS A 458 14.37 9.38 -16.26
C LYS A 458 13.55 10.15 -15.21
N THR A 459 13.35 11.44 -15.42
CA THR A 459 12.54 12.29 -14.53
C THR A 459 11.06 11.91 -14.62
N ASP A 460 10.55 11.67 -15.82
CA ASP A 460 9.16 11.28 -16.04
C ASP A 460 8.87 9.90 -15.46
N ILE A 461 9.76 8.92 -15.68
CA ILE A 461 9.68 7.60 -15.04
C ILE A 461 9.72 7.76 -13.52
N ARG A 462 10.61 8.60 -12.97
CA ARG A 462 10.67 8.83 -11.52
C ARG A 462 9.36 9.38 -10.96
N ASN A 463 8.74 10.32 -11.68
CA ASN A 463 7.46 10.90 -11.28
C ASN A 463 6.34 9.85 -11.35
N TYR A 464 6.30 9.08 -12.43
CA TYR A 464 5.29 8.04 -12.60
C TYR A 464 5.48 6.89 -11.59
N VAL A 465 6.71 6.53 -11.21
CA VAL A 465 6.96 5.55 -10.12
C VAL A 465 6.29 5.97 -8.80
N LYS A 466 6.23 7.27 -8.50
CA LYS A 466 5.54 7.77 -7.30
C LYS A 466 4.03 7.55 -7.38
N GLU A 467 3.45 7.79 -8.56
CA GLU A 467 2.02 7.62 -8.84
C GLU A 467 1.61 6.16 -8.99
N TYR A 468 2.51 5.31 -9.50
CA TYR A 468 2.26 3.88 -9.69
C TYR A 468 2.16 3.11 -8.38
N GLY A 469 2.81 3.62 -7.33
CA GLY A 469 2.68 3.11 -5.96
C GLY A 469 3.56 1.90 -5.63
N GLY A 470 3.26 1.26 -4.50
CA GLY A 470 4.15 0.31 -3.85
C GLY A 470 4.41 -0.98 -4.63
N SER A 471 3.58 -1.35 -5.60
CA SER A 471 3.75 -2.57 -6.42
C SER A 471 5.09 -2.62 -7.17
N ILE A 472 5.76 -1.47 -7.35
CA ILE A 472 7.09 -1.40 -7.96
C ILE A 472 8.18 -2.07 -7.11
N ARG A 473 7.93 -2.31 -5.81
CA ARG A 473 8.85 -3.02 -4.91
C ARG A 473 9.22 -4.40 -5.45
N PHE A 474 8.38 -5.02 -6.27
CA PHE A 474 8.69 -6.28 -6.95
C PHE A 474 10.00 -6.20 -7.76
N LEU A 475 10.27 -5.08 -8.44
CA LEU A 475 11.52 -4.90 -9.21
C LEU A 475 12.76 -4.83 -8.31
N LEU A 476 12.58 -4.41 -7.05
CA LEU A 476 13.63 -4.25 -6.06
C LEU A 476 13.99 -5.57 -5.35
N ASP A 477 13.13 -6.59 -5.43
CA ASP A 477 13.41 -7.87 -4.79
C ASP A 477 14.55 -8.59 -5.52
N LYS A 478 15.64 -8.88 -4.80
CA LYS A 478 16.82 -9.56 -5.33
C LYS A 478 16.59 -11.04 -5.59
N LYS A 479 15.57 -11.65 -4.97
CA LYS A 479 15.23 -13.07 -5.15
C LYS A 479 14.52 -13.32 -6.48
N MET A 480 13.94 -12.29 -7.08
CA MET A 480 13.16 -12.43 -8.31
C MET A 480 14.06 -12.57 -9.55
N PRO A 481 13.82 -13.59 -10.41
CA PRO A 481 14.52 -13.77 -11.68
C PRO A 481 14.41 -12.56 -12.60
N GLU A 482 15.44 -12.30 -13.40
CA GLU A 482 15.46 -11.17 -14.34
C GLU A 482 14.33 -11.25 -15.37
N VAL A 483 13.91 -12.46 -15.78
CA VAL A 483 12.77 -12.67 -16.70
C VAL A 483 11.47 -12.13 -16.11
N LEU A 484 11.19 -12.37 -14.83
CA LEU A 484 9.99 -11.83 -14.17
C LEU A 484 10.08 -10.32 -13.96
N LYS A 485 11.29 -9.80 -13.70
CA LYS A 485 11.50 -8.36 -13.63
C LYS A 485 11.27 -7.68 -14.97
N MET A 486 11.63 -8.33 -16.07
CA MET A 486 11.34 -7.84 -17.42
C MET A 486 9.83 -7.84 -17.70
N ALA A 487 9.11 -8.90 -17.31
CA ALA A 487 7.66 -8.97 -17.42
C ALA A 487 6.96 -7.86 -16.59
N LYS A 488 7.42 -7.64 -15.35
CA LYS A 488 6.93 -6.54 -14.52
C LYS A 488 7.27 -5.16 -15.11
N LEU A 489 8.42 -5.02 -15.77
CA LEU A 489 8.76 -3.79 -16.48
C LEU A 489 7.76 -3.53 -17.61
N GLU A 490 7.44 -4.52 -18.44
CA GLU A 490 6.45 -4.37 -19.51
C GLU A 490 5.08 -3.98 -18.95
N GLN A 491 4.62 -4.65 -17.89
CA GLN A 491 3.37 -4.30 -17.21
C GLN A 491 3.37 -2.84 -16.70
N PHE A 492 4.48 -2.39 -16.10
CA PHE A 492 4.65 -1.02 -15.63
C PHE A 492 4.59 -0.01 -16.79
N LEU A 493 5.26 -0.29 -17.91
CA LEU A 493 5.28 0.60 -19.06
C LEU A 493 3.94 0.62 -19.81
N CYS A 494 3.22 -0.51 -19.88
CA CYS A 494 1.84 -0.53 -20.40
C CYS A 494 0.91 0.29 -19.51
N SER A 495 1.04 0.18 -18.19
CA SER A 495 0.29 1.03 -17.26
C SER A 495 0.64 2.50 -17.46
N TYR A 496 1.93 2.83 -17.67
CA TYR A 496 2.37 4.19 -17.94
C TYR A 496 1.78 4.74 -19.24
N ALA A 497 1.70 3.91 -20.28
CA ALA A 497 1.08 4.27 -21.55
C ALA A 497 -0.43 4.48 -21.44
N TYR A 498 -1.12 3.75 -20.56
CA TYR A 498 -2.54 3.89 -20.29
C TYR A 498 -2.84 5.16 -19.49
N ASP A 499 -2.15 5.36 -18.36
CA ASP A 499 -2.36 6.51 -17.47
C ASP A 499 -1.93 7.83 -18.13
N ARG A 500 -0.87 7.80 -18.96
CA ARG A 500 -0.29 8.99 -19.61
C ARG A 500 -0.16 8.79 -21.12
N PRO A 501 -1.29 8.84 -21.86
CA PRO A 501 -1.30 8.55 -23.28
C PRO A 501 -0.43 9.54 -24.07
N GLY A 502 0.52 9.00 -24.82
CA GLY A 502 1.39 9.77 -25.72
C GLY A 502 2.76 10.19 -25.15
N GLU A 503 2.98 10.16 -23.83
CA GLU A 503 4.28 10.54 -23.24
C GLU A 503 5.39 9.59 -23.68
N LEU A 504 5.23 8.28 -23.46
CA LEU A 504 6.18 7.25 -23.91
C LEU A 504 6.42 7.28 -25.43
N LEU A 505 5.35 7.50 -26.18
CA LEU A 505 5.38 7.54 -27.65
C LEU A 505 6.22 8.70 -28.18
N THR A 506 6.27 9.82 -27.45
CA THR A 506 7.12 10.96 -27.78
C THR A 506 8.59 10.56 -27.75
N TYR A 507 9.03 9.83 -26.72
CA TYR A 507 10.42 9.34 -26.63
C TYR A 507 10.78 8.35 -27.74
N ALA A 508 9.85 7.47 -28.11
CA ALA A 508 10.05 6.58 -29.25
C ALA A 508 10.17 7.32 -30.58
N ALA A 509 9.47 8.46 -30.74
CA ALA A 509 9.50 9.26 -31.96
C ALA A 509 10.76 10.14 -32.11
N LEU A 510 11.42 10.50 -30.99
CA LEU A 510 12.60 11.40 -31.00
C LEU A 510 13.87 10.75 -31.58
N ASN A 511 13.96 9.42 -31.60
CA ASN A 511 15.13 8.70 -32.09
C ASN A 511 14.94 8.17 -33.52
N LYS A 512 15.86 8.50 -34.43
CA LYS A 512 15.82 8.06 -35.84
C LYS A 512 15.97 6.55 -35.99
N ASP A 513 16.84 5.93 -35.21
CA ASP A 513 17.08 4.49 -35.28
C ASP A 513 15.86 3.73 -34.78
N GLY A 514 15.24 4.24 -33.71
CA GLY A 514 13.96 3.77 -33.18
C GLY A 514 12.79 3.89 -34.17
N MET A 515 12.66 5.03 -34.85
CA MET A 515 11.66 5.22 -35.91
C MET A 515 11.93 4.34 -37.14
N SER A 516 13.18 4.03 -37.44
CA SER A 516 13.54 3.10 -38.53
C SER A 516 13.13 1.67 -38.17
N TYR A 517 13.43 1.23 -36.93
CA TYR A 517 12.98 -0.06 -36.43
C TYR A 517 11.46 -0.21 -36.46
N LEU A 518 10.72 0.80 -35.99
CA LEU A 518 9.26 0.81 -36.02
C LEU A 518 8.71 0.74 -37.44
N ARG A 519 9.34 1.38 -38.42
CA ARG A 519 8.92 1.29 -39.83
C ARG A 519 9.00 -0.15 -40.35
N GLU A 520 10.03 -0.88 -39.97
CA GLU A 520 10.29 -2.25 -40.44
C GLU A 520 9.44 -3.29 -39.71
N HIS A 521 9.19 -3.11 -38.41
CA HIS A 521 8.57 -4.13 -37.56
C HIS A 521 7.13 -3.80 -37.16
N ASN A 522 6.72 -2.53 -37.21
CA ASN A 522 5.35 -2.10 -36.91
C ASN A 522 4.95 -0.83 -37.70
N ALA A 523 4.70 -1.01 -39.00
CA ALA A 523 4.37 0.09 -39.92
C ALA A 523 3.15 0.91 -39.47
N LYS A 524 2.15 0.27 -38.84
CA LYS A 524 0.96 0.97 -38.30
C LYS A 524 1.33 1.95 -37.18
N MET A 525 2.15 1.50 -36.21
CA MET A 525 2.62 2.34 -35.12
C MET A 525 3.54 3.46 -35.64
N TYR A 526 4.41 3.15 -36.61
CA TYR A 526 5.25 4.16 -37.26
C TYR A 526 4.42 5.27 -37.93
N ASP A 527 3.39 4.91 -38.69
CA ASP A 527 2.52 5.89 -39.36
C ASP A 527 1.72 6.73 -38.36
N PHE A 528 1.27 6.11 -37.26
CA PHE A 528 0.62 6.81 -36.14
C PHE A 528 1.56 7.85 -35.52
N LEU A 529 2.78 7.47 -35.11
CA LEU A 529 3.75 8.40 -34.52
C LEU A 529 4.14 9.52 -35.48
N LYS A 530 4.28 9.20 -36.77
CA LYS A 530 4.62 10.19 -37.79
C LYS A 530 3.52 11.24 -37.98
N LYS A 531 2.25 10.83 -37.99
CA LYS A 531 1.11 11.74 -38.19
C LYS A 531 0.74 12.50 -36.93
N GLU A 532 0.64 11.81 -35.79
CA GLU A 532 0.05 12.38 -34.58
C GLU A 532 1.05 13.09 -33.68
N ILE A 533 2.33 12.69 -33.70
CA ILE A 533 3.34 13.21 -32.76
C ILE A 533 4.33 14.11 -33.48
N LEU A 534 4.97 13.63 -34.56
CA LEU A 534 6.00 14.41 -35.26
C LEU A 534 5.45 15.67 -35.95
N MET A 535 4.20 15.68 -36.41
CA MET A 535 3.58 16.88 -36.99
C MET A 535 3.17 17.93 -35.94
N LYS A 536 3.03 17.54 -34.67
CA LYS A 536 2.62 18.44 -33.57
C LYS A 536 3.81 19.00 -32.77
N ILE A 537 5.03 18.50 -32.97
CA ILE A 537 6.24 19.00 -32.32
C ILE A 537 6.88 20.11 -33.19
N PRO A 538 6.87 21.39 -32.76
CA PRO A 538 7.37 22.50 -33.59
C PRO A 538 8.88 22.45 -33.85
N MET A 539 9.64 21.62 -33.12
CA MET A 539 11.11 21.55 -33.23
C MET A 539 11.64 20.67 -34.37
N LEU A 540 10.80 20.01 -35.17
CA LEU A 540 11.26 19.09 -36.22
C LEU A 540 10.98 19.57 -37.66
N THR A 541 10.51 20.80 -37.86
CA THR A 541 10.51 21.46 -39.18
C THR A 541 11.93 21.73 -39.74
N GLN A 542 12.99 21.41 -38.98
CA GLN A 542 14.36 21.37 -39.49
C GLN A 542 14.73 20.03 -40.17
N PHE A 543 13.93 18.97 -40.01
CA PHE A 543 14.22 17.67 -40.62
C PHE A 543 13.84 17.57 -42.10
N GLU A 544 13.02 18.49 -42.61
CA GLU A 544 12.68 18.56 -44.04
C GLU A 544 13.59 19.51 -44.86
N ASN A 545 14.32 20.43 -44.22
CA ASN A 545 15.12 21.44 -44.92
C ASN A 545 16.59 21.08 -45.15
N LYS A 546 17.02 19.85 -44.87
CA LYS A 546 18.39 19.36 -45.19
C LYS A 546 18.46 18.34 -46.33
N LYS A 547 17.43 18.28 -47.17
CA LYS A 547 17.51 17.73 -48.54
C LYS A 547 16.89 18.73 -49.53
N LYS A 548 17.62 19.82 -49.78
CA LYS A 548 17.63 20.53 -51.07
C LYS A 548 19.05 20.95 -51.36
#